data_AF-A0A257EDD3-F1
#
_entry.id   AF-A0A257EDD3-F1
#
_cell.length_a   1.000
_cell.length_b   1.000
_cell.length_c   1.000
_cell.angle_alpha   90.00
_cell.angle_beta   90.00
_cell.angle_gamma   90.00
#
_symmetry.space_group_name_H-M   'P 1'
#
loop_
_entity.id
_entity.type
_entity.pdbx_description
1 polymer ?
#
loop_
_entity_poly.entity_id
_entity_poly.type
_entity_poly.pdbx_seq_one_letter_code
_entity_poly.pdbx_strand_id
1 'polypeptide(L)'
;MVMALSLQACSPEVALPNVTLEQARAEHEAGKVLMIDIRESKEHSTGVAQGVVLLPMSQVAQRVAEIPKQADQPVLLICNTQNRSRAVTEALQEQGFTNIRYVNGGMSEWAKRGWPMVKPQDLVGPSKP
;
A
#
# COMPACT_ATOMS: atom_id res chain seq x y z
N MET A 1 -9.90 10.31 -54.53
CA MET A 1 -10.26 9.15 -53.69
C MET A 1 -9.48 9.29 -52.39
N VAL A 2 -10.10 9.93 -51.39
CA VAL A 2 -9.56 10.13 -50.04
C VAL A 2 -9.85 8.85 -49.26
N MET A 3 -8.84 8.15 -48.77
CA MET A 3 -9.06 7.09 -47.77
C MET A 3 -7.95 7.00 -46.73
N ALA A 4 -8.43 7.07 -45.49
CA ALA A 4 -7.90 6.52 -44.26
C ALA A 4 -6.58 7.10 -43.71
N LEU A 5 -6.73 8.25 -43.04
CA LEU A 5 -5.90 8.62 -41.91
C LEU A 5 -6.14 7.61 -40.78
N SER A 6 -5.21 6.69 -40.55
CA SER A 6 -5.22 5.78 -39.42
C SER A 6 -5.11 6.59 -38.13
N LEU A 7 -6.21 6.67 -37.37
CA LEU A 7 -6.20 7.13 -35.98
C LEU A 7 -5.49 6.06 -35.13
N GLN A 8 -4.19 6.21 -34.92
CA GLN A 8 -3.53 5.56 -33.78
C GLN A 8 -4.09 6.18 -32.50
N ALA A 9 -5.01 5.46 -31.85
CA ALA A 9 -5.37 5.76 -30.48
C ALA A 9 -4.15 5.47 -29.59
N CYS A 10 -3.45 6.51 -29.15
CA CYS A 10 -2.60 6.41 -27.97
C CYS A 10 -3.53 6.17 -26.77
N SER A 11 -3.66 4.92 -26.32
CA SER A 11 -4.20 4.67 -24.99
C SER A 11 -3.25 5.32 -23.98
N PRO A 12 -3.73 6.21 -23.08
CA PRO A 12 -2.90 6.61 -21.97
C PRO A 12 -2.71 5.37 -21.09
N GLU A 13 -1.48 4.86 -21.03
CA GLU A 13 -1.10 3.90 -20.01
C GLU A 13 -1.28 4.60 -18.66
N VAL A 14 -2.40 4.31 -17.98
CA VAL A 14 -2.70 4.92 -16.68
C VAL A 14 -1.67 4.37 -15.71
N ALA A 15 -0.66 5.19 -15.40
CA ALA A 15 0.39 4.82 -14.46
C ALA A 15 -0.22 4.39 -13.12
N LEU A 16 0.23 3.25 -12.59
CA LEU A 16 -0.30 2.69 -11.36
C LEU A 16 -0.15 3.71 -10.20
N PRO A 17 -1.25 4.07 -9.49
CA PRO A 17 -1.22 5.11 -8.48
C PRO A 17 -0.23 4.81 -7.34
N ASN A 18 0.60 5.79 -7.03
CA ASN A 18 1.65 5.68 -6.03
C ASN A 18 1.91 7.00 -5.31
N VAL A 19 2.64 6.93 -4.20
CA VAL A 19 3.09 8.07 -3.40
C VAL A 19 4.56 7.95 -3.03
N THR A 20 5.20 9.07 -2.75
CA THR A 20 6.53 9.06 -2.12
C THR A 20 6.42 8.61 -0.66
N LEU A 21 7.54 8.18 -0.07
CA LEU A 21 7.57 7.74 1.32
C LEU A 21 7.22 8.90 2.29
N GLU A 22 7.67 10.12 1.98
CA GLU A 22 7.37 11.33 2.73
C GLU A 22 5.88 11.69 2.68
N GLN A 23 5.26 11.59 1.50
CA GLN A 23 3.82 11.80 1.34
C GLN A 23 3.03 10.75 2.11
N ALA A 24 3.41 9.47 1.98
CA ALA A 24 2.77 8.37 2.71
C ALA A 24 2.81 8.61 4.22
N ARG A 25 3.98 9.00 4.75
CA ARG A 25 4.16 9.33 6.16
C ARG A 25 3.27 10.49 6.59
N ALA A 26 3.28 11.60 5.85
CA ALA A 26 2.52 12.80 6.20
C ALA A 26 1.00 12.54 6.18
N GLU A 27 0.50 11.83 5.17
CA GLU A 27 -0.91 11.48 5.07
C GLU A 27 -1.36 10.52 6.19
N HIS A 28 -0.51 9.56 6.54
CA HIS A 28 -0.75 8.60 7.62
C HIS A 28 -0.74 9.24 9.01
N GLU A 29 0.28 10.05 9.31
CA GLU A 29 0.37 10.77 10.59
C GLU A 29 -0.79 11.76 10.76
N ALA A 30 -1.32 12.30 9.65
CA ALA A 30 -2.51 13.15 9.65
C ALA A 30 -3.84 12.37 9.73
N GLY A 31 -3.82 11.03 9.76
CA GLY A 31 -5.01 10.18 9.81
C GLY A 31 -5.88 10.25 8.54
N LYS A 32 -5.31 10.68 7.40
CA LYS A 32 -6.05 10.84 6.14
C LYS A 32 -6.17 9.55 5.34
N VAL A 33 -5.39 8.53 5.69
CA VAL A 33 -5.29 7.27 4.95
C VAL A 33 -5.16 6.10 5.92
N LEU A 34 -5.61 4.94 5.48
CA LEU A 34 -5.29 3.67 6.12
C LEU A 34 -4.01 3.11 5.48
N MET A 35 -2.93 3.01 6.26
CA MET A 35 -1.71 2.34 5.80
C MET A 35 -1.70 0.87 6.21
N ILE A 36 -1.53 -0.01 5.22
CA ILE A 36 -1.51 -1.47 5.36
C ILE A 36 -0.12 -1.98 4.98
N ASP A 37 0.55 -2.64 5.92
CA ASP A 37 1.77 -3.40 5.67
C ASP A 37 1.41 -4.79 5.16
N ILE A 38 1.84 -5.07 3.92
CA ILE A 38 1.62 -6.35 3.27
C ILE A 38 2.83 -7.28 3.31
N ARG A 39 3.85 -6.96 4.10
CA ARG A 39 4.94 -7.89 4.41
C ARG A 39 4.41 -9.08 5.21
N GLU A 40 5.17 -10.17 5.26
CA GLU A 40 4.78 -11.32 6.06
C GLU A 40 4.94 -11.02 7.56
N SER A 41 4.19 -11.72 8.41
CA SER A 41 4.13 -11.44 9.86
C SER A 41 5.50 -11.38 10.54
N LYS A 42 6.45 -12.22 10.10
CA LYS A 42 7.83 -12.23 10.61
C LYS A 42 8.55 -10.91 10.31
N GLU A 43 8.40 -10.37 9.10
CA GLU A 43 8.97 -9.07 8.73
C GLU A 43 8.26 -7.91 9.46
N HIS A 44 6.94 -7.98 9.58
CA HIS A 44 6.15 -6.96 10.28
C HIS A 44 6.53 -6.87 11.77
N SER A 45 6.81 -8.01 12.41
CA SER A 45 7.21 -8.07 13.82
C SER A 45 8.54 -7.37 14.15
N THR A 46 9.41 -7.13 13.15
CA THR A 46 10.72 -6.51 13.39
C THR A 46 10.68 -4.99 13.51
N GLY A 47 9.57 -4.36 13.09
CA GLY A 47 9.40 -2.91 13.15
C GLY A 47 8.52 -2.38 12.03
N VAL A 48 7.62 -1.46 12.38
CA VAL A 48 6.67 -0.81 11.48
C VAL A 48 6.48 0.66 11.85
N ALA A 49 5.94 1.46 10.93
CA ALA A 49 5.41 2.76 11.31
C ALA A 49 4.23 2.59 12.30
N GLN A 50 4.14 3.47 13.29
CA GLN A 50 3.08 3.44 14.32
C GLN A 50 1.69 3.47 13.66
N GLY A 51 0.79 2.58 14.08
CA GLY A 51 -0.60 2.56 13.59
C GLY A 51 -0.80 1.91 12.21
N VAL A 52 0.24 1.29 11.64
CA VAL A 52 0.10 0.49 10.42
C VAL A 52 -0.55 -0.85 10.73
N VAL A 53 -1.50 -1.27 9.88
CA VAL A 53 -2.22 -2.54 10.00
C VAL A 53 -1.53 -3.63 9.17
N LEU A 54 -1.46 -4.85 9.69
CA LEU A 54 -0.90 -6.00 8.98
C LEU A 54 -1.97 -6.72 8.14
N LEU A 55 -1.70 -6.88 6.84
CA LEU A 55 -2.42 -7.80 5.96
C LEU A 55 -1.40 -8.52 5.07
N PRO A 56 -0.86 -9.69 5.49
CA PRO A 56 0.23 -10.34 4.78
C PRO A 56 -0.13 -10.61 3.33
N MET A 57 0.80 -10.40 2.39
CA MET A 57 0.54 -10.60 0.95
C MET A 57 -0.04 -11.99 0.65
N SER A 58 0.44 -13.02 1.37
CA SER A 58 -0.07 -14.39 1.30
C SER A 58 -1.57 -14.54 1.61
N GLN A 59 -2.16 -13.58 2.33
CA GLN A 59 -3.55 -13.59 2.77
C GLN A 59 -4.43 -12.56 2.06
N VAL A 60 -3.85 -11.61 1.32
CA VAL A 60 -4.60 -10.51 0.67
C VAL A 60 -5.76 -11.03 -0.17
N ALA A 61 -5.55 -12.07 -0.98
CA ALA A 61 -6.61 -12.61 -1.85
C ALA A 61 -7.81 -13.16 -1.05
N GLN A 62 -7.56 -13.77 0.11
CA GLN A 62 -8.62 -14.37 0.96
C GLN A 62 -9.28 -13.33 1.86
N ARG A 63 -8.54 -12.29 2.25
CA ARG A 63 -8.95 -11.25 3.19
C ARG A 63 -9.18 -9.90 2.49
N VAL A 64 -9.40 -9.90 1.18
CA VAL A 64 -9.59 -8.68 0.38
C VAL A 64 -10.74 -7.81 0.86
N ALA A 65 -11.74 -8.41 1.50
CA ALA A 65 -12.89 -7.72 2.10
C ALA A 65 -12.50 -6.81 3.29
N GLU A 66 -11.31 -6.98 3.87
CA GLU A 66 -10.79 -6.10 4.92
C GLU A 66 -10.22 -4.79 4.37
N ILE A 67 -9.99 -4.70 3.06
CA ILE A 67 -9.53 -3.48 2.41
C ILE A 67 -10.76 -2.63 2.05
N PRO A 68 -10.90 -1.41 2.59
CA PRO A 68 -11.99 -0.52 2.22
C PRO A 68 -12.01 -0.25 0.72
N LYS A 69 -13.19 -0.31 0.11
CA LYS A 69 -13.42 0.06 -1.31
C LYS A 69 -13.93 1.49 -1.49
N GLN A 70 -14.31 2.14 -0.39
CA GLN A 70 -14.95 3.44 -0.41
C GLN A 70 -13.95 4.54 -0.77
N ALA A 71 -14.35 5.44 -1.68
CA ALA A 71 -13.49 6.50 -2.18
C ALA A 71 -13.07 7.53 -1.11
N ASP A 72 -13.84 7.66 -0.04
CA ASP A 72 -13.58 8.54 1.11
C ASP A 72 -12.61 7.93 2.13
N GLN A 73 -12.18 6.68 1.93
CA GLN A 73 -11.21 5.97 2.77
C GLN A 73 -9.99 5.57 1.92
N PRO A 74 -9.04 6.47 1.65
CA PRO A 74 -7.88 6.14 0.84
C PRO A 74 -6.97 5.15 1.57
N VAL A 75 -6.42 4.20 0.83
CA VAL A 75 -5.58 3.12 1.36
C VAL A 75 -4.17 3.21 0.76
N LEU A 76 -3.16 3.09 1.62
CA LEU A 76 -1.77 2.97 1.22
C LEU A 76 -1.25 1.56 1.50
N LEU A 77 -0.74 0.89 0.47
CA LEU A 77 -0.05 -0.39 0.62
C LEU A 77 1.45 -0.17 0.72
N ILE A 78 2.06 -0.66 1.79
CA ILE A 78 3.51 -0.64 2.00
C ILE A 78 4.05 -2.05 2.11
N CYS A 79 5.20 -2.30 1.48
CA CYS A 79 5.95 -3.55 1.65
C CYS A 79 7.42 -3.25 1.99
N ASN A 80 8.34 -4.20 1.78
CA ASN A 80 9.74 -3.96 2.08
C ASN A 80 10.37 -2.85 1.20
N THR A 81 10.15 -2.87 -0.11
CA THR A 81 10.76 -1.89 -1.03
C THR A 81 9.74 -1.17 -1.91
N GLN A 82 8.87 -1.91 -2.61
CA GLN A 82 7.67 -1.44 -3.34
C GLN A 82 7.09 -2.55 -4.23
N ASN A 83 7.90 -3.56 -4.60
CA ASN A 83 7.53 -4.52 -5.65
C ASN A 83 6.25 -5.32 -5.35
N ARG A 84 6.13 -5.83 -4.11
CA ARG A 84 4.93 -6.55 -3.66
C ARG A 84 3.71 -5.64 -3.62
N SER A 85 3.86 -4.43 -3.09
CA SER A 85 2.75 -3.48 -2.96
C SER A 85 2.28 -2.98 -4.32
N ARG A 86 3.20 -2.77 -5.27
CA ARG A 86 2.87 -2.47 -6.66
C ARG A 86 2.01 -3.58 -7.29
N ALA A 87 2.46 -4.83 -7.21
CA ALA A 87 1.73 -5.98 -7.78
C ALA A 87 0.34 -6.17 -7.14
N VAL A 88 0.23 -5.97 -5.82
CA VAL A 88 -1.06 -6.05 -5.14
C VAL A 88 -1.98 -4.88 -5.53
N THR A 89 -1.45 -3.65 -5.62
CA THR A 89 -2.25 -2.50 -6.08
C THR A 89 -2.80 -2.74 -7.48
N GLU A 90 -1.99 -3.24 -8.41
CA GLU A 90 -2.43 -3.59 -9.78
C GLU A 90 -3.57 -4.61 -9.75
N ALA A 91 -3.40 -5.73 -9.06
CA ALA A 91 -4.43 -6.76 -8.94
C ALA A 91 -5.72 -6.27 -8.27
N LEU A 92 -5.63 -5.32 -7.33
CA LEU A 92 -6.82 -4.73 -6.70
C LEU A 92 -7.51 -3.71 -7.61
N GLN A 93 -6.77 -2.95 -8.42
CA GLN A 93 -7.39 -2.07 -9.41
C GLN A 93 -8.19 -2.85 -10.45
N GLU A 94 -7.69 -4.00 -10.90
CA GLU A 94 -8.44 -4.93 -11.77
C GLU A 94 -9.75 -5.43 -11.12
N GLN A 95 -9.80 -5.45 -9.79
CA GLN A 95 -10.99 -5.80 -9.00
C GLN A 95 -11.88 -4.59 -8.65
N GLY A 96 -11.61 -3.43 -9.28
CA GLY A 96 -12.40 -2.21 -9.15
C GLY A 96 -12.07 -1.34 -7.93
N PHE A 97 -10.95 -1.58 -7.24
CA PHE A 97 -10.49 -0.66 -6.20
C PHE A 97 -9.94 0.63 -6.83
N THR A 98 -10.49 1.77 -6.44
CA THR A 98 -10.12 3.09 -6.99
C THR A 98 -9.39 3.98 -5.98
N ASN A 99 -9.36 3.59 -4.72
CA ASN A 99 -8.86 4.34 -3.57
C ASN A 99 -7.49 3.86 -3.07
N ILE A 100 -6.80 2.97 -3.80
CA ILE A 100 -5.54 2.34 -3.39
C ILE A 100 -4.34 2.98 -4.11
N ARG A 101 -3.29 3.27 -3.34
CA ARG A 101 -1.96 3.63 -3.84
C ARG A 101 -0.89 2.78 -3.16
N TYR A 102 0.23 2.52 -3.83
CA TYR A 102 1.39 1.90 -3.17
C TYR A 102 2.45 2.94 -2.77
N VAL A 103 3.23 2.61 -1.74
CA VAL A 103 4.28 3.47 -1.22
C VAL A 103 5.62 3.12 -1.85
N ASN A 104 6.27 4.11 -2.47
CA ASN A 104 7.63 3.97 -2.99
C ASN A 104 8.67 3.91 -1.86
N GLY A 105 9.71 3.09 -2.01
CA GLY A 105 10.81 2.94 -1.04
C GLY A 105 10.51 1.95 0.09
N GLY A 106 9.23 1.83 0.49
CA GLY A 106 8.77 0.85 1.46
C GLY A 106 9.42 0.99 2.83
N MET A 107 9.27 -0.06 3.65
CA MET A 107 9.82 -0.10 5.00
C MET A 107 11.36 -0.13 5.04
N SER A 108 12.00 -0.60 3.97
CA SER A 108 13.47 -0.55 3.85
C SER A 108 13.98 0.89 3.85
N GLU A 109 13.35 1.76 3.07
CA GLU A 109 13.71 3.18 3.02
C GLU A 109 13.28 3.91 4.31
N TRP A 110 12.13 3.55 4.89
CA TRP A 110 11.71 4.06 6.21
C TRP A 110 12.79 3.81 7.28
N ALA A 111 13.30 2.59 7.35
CA ALA A 111 14.33 2.21 8.29
C ALA A 111 15.67 2.92 8.01
N LYS A 112 16.08 3.02 6.74
CA LYS A 112 17.31 3.73 6.34
C LYS A 112 17.31 5.20 6.77
N ARG A 113 16.14 5.84 6.73
CA ARG A 113 15.96 7.24 7.16
C ARG A 113 15.95 7.42 8.68
N GLY A 114 16.01 6.33 9.45
CA GLY A 114 15.97 6.37 10.91
C GLY A 114 14.65 6.89 11.46
N TRP A 115 13.55 6.76 10.69
CA TRP A 115 12.25 7.21 11.16
C TRP A 115 11.71 6.29 12.26
N PRO A 116 10.86 6.81 13.16
CA PRO A 116 10.34 6.03 14.27
C PRO A 116 9.68 4.74 13.78
N MET A 117 10.05 3.63 14.40
CA MET A 117 9.43 2.34 14.21
C MET A 117 9.05 1.76 15.56
N VAL A 118 7.93 1.06 15.59
CA VAL A 118 7.45 0.33 16.76
C VAL A 118 7.35 -1.14 16.42
N LYS A 119 7.51 -2.01 17.42
CA LYS A 119 7.17 -3.42 17.25
C LYS A 119 5.66 -3.55 17.51
N PRO A 120 4.88 -4.13 16.59
CA PRO A 120 3.44 -4.26 16.76
C PRO A 120 3.03 -5.01 18.03
N GLN A 121 3.84 -5.97 18.47
CA GLN A 121 3.67 -6.70 19.73
C GLN A 121 3.73 -5.81 20.98
N ASP A 122 4.35 -4.62 20.90
CA ASP A 122 4.41 -3.67 22.01
C ASP A 122 3.16 -2.76 22.04
N LEU A 123 2.31 -2.84 21.00
CA LEU A 123 1.02 -2.10 20.90
C LEU A 123 -0.16 -2.93 21.39
N VAL A 124 -0.06 -4.26 21.32
CA VAL A 124 -1.02 -5.17 21.93
C VAL A 124 -0.51 -5.43 23.35
N GLY A 125 -1.10 -4.76 24.35
CA GLY A 125 -0.85 -5.07 25.76
C GLY A 125 -0.93 -6.58 26.00
N PRO A 126 -0.23 -7.11 27.03
CA PRO A 126 0.13 -8.53 27.13
C PRO A 126 -1.05 -9.40 26.74
N SER A 127 -0.87 -10.20 25.68
CA SER A 127 -1.82 -11.23 25.29
C SER A 127 -2.16 -12.03 26.55
N LYS A 128 -3.41 -11.89 26.99
CA LYS A 128 -3.93 -12.56 28.19
C LYS A 128 -3.60 -14.06 28.10
N PRO A 129 -3.15 -14.69 29.21
CA PRO A 129 -2.56 -16.04 29.22
C PRO A 129 -3.43 -17.12 28.57
#